data_AF-A0A9N8ZKC6-F1
#
_entry.id   AF-A0A9N8ZKC6-F1
#
_cell.length_a   1.000
_cell.length_b   1.000
_cell.length_c   1.000
_cell.angle_alpha   90.00
_cell.angle_beta   90.00
_cell.angle_gamma   90.00
#
_symmetry.space_group_name_H-M   'P 1'
#
loop_
_entity.id
_entity.type
_entity.pdbx_description
1 polymer ?
#
loop_
_entity_poly.entity_id
_entity_poly.type
_entity_poly.pdbx_seq_one_letter_code
_entity_poly.pdbx_strand_id
1 'polypeptide(L)'
;MAEFNHCIAITLSVLFLLFVLGTFITVDNQDIPKQDIAKYTGYPSWHPPVDGLNGSRGNDEPFVGLLFYATIVMVSSFEFNKALGVYCLVTAFTNVILFWADIGKIWAAFGLIHNALEIIILVNMHYGGRIKSNTFIGFFLLYVSITAGISLFATWPYDALWFKMQGLCMDWALVIQFTRTYFNTKKHIKNESEVNPLIRDDDNDERGERNDVVYNSENGVIAHHPYQILLLIVASGFHIFAFGFTYTITYPAYAWFVYLDTQTITVLPRKVIYLPDTTRWKIVVVTICSIALSFLTTRLGLPSIG
;
A
#
# COMPACT_ATOMS: atom_id res chain seq x y z
N MET A 1 -33.77 -5.66 -24.93
CA MET A 1 -32.67 -6.61 -24.63
C MET A 1 -31.40 -5.94 -24.15
N ALA A 2 -30.99 -4.78 -24.70
CA ALA A 2 -29.76 -4.10 -24.26
C ALA A 2 -29.78 -3.72 -22.76
N GLU A 3 -30.88 -3.15 -22.25
CA GLU A 3 -30.99 -2.75 -20.84
C GLU A 3 -30.91 -3.92 -19.85
N PHE A 4 -31.44 -5.08 -20.23
CA PHE A 4 -31.38 -6.30 -19.41
C PHE A 4 -29.93 -6.79 -19.26
N ASN A 5 -29.13 -6.70 -20.32
CA ASN A 5 -27.71 -7.06 -20.29
C ASN A 5 -26.88 -6.12 -19.41
N HIS A 6 -27.24 -4.83 -19.30
CA HIS A 6 -26.56 -3.89 -18.40
C HIS A 6 -26.85 -4.23 -16.94
N CYS A 7 -28.10 -4.54 -16.62
CA CYS A 7 -28.49 -4.90 -15.25
C CYS A 7 -27.75 -6.17 -14.82
N ILE A 8 -27.69 -7.18 -15.69
CA ILE A 8 -26.93 -8.41 -15.44
C ILE A 8 -25.43 -8.12 -15.27
N ALA A 9 -24.81 -7.33 -16.14
CA ALA A 9 -23.39 -7.02 -16.06
C ALA A 9 -23.05 -6.29 -14.74
N ILE A 10 -23.87 -5.33 -14.32
CA ILE A 10 -23.71 -4.60 -13.05
C ILE A 10 -23.92 -5.54 -11.87
N THR A 11 -24.96 -6.39 -11.88
CA THR A 11 -25.20 -7.35 -10.81
C THR A 11 -24.05 -8.36 -10.69
N LEU A 12 -23.53 -8.89 -11.79
CA LEU A 12 -22.38 -9.80 -11.79
C LEU A 12 -21.11 -9.10 -11.31
N SER A 13 -20.91 -7.84 -11.71
CA SER A 13 -19.81 -6.99 -11.25
C SER A 13 -19.83 -6.78 -9.74
N VAL A 14 -21.00 -6.44 -9.19
CA VAL A 14 -21.21 -6.24 -7.76
C VAL A 14 -21.07 -7.55 -7.00
N LEU A 15 -21.65 -8.65 -7.49
CA LEU A 15 -21.52 -9.97 -6.88
C LEU A 15 -20.08 -10.46 -6.89
N PHE A 16 -19.34 -10.24 -7.98
CA PHE A 16 -17.94 -10.57 -8.08
C PHE A 16 -17.10 -9.77 -7.09
N LEU A 17 -17.36 -8.47 -6.98
CA LEU A 17 -16.67 -7.61 -6.03
C LEU A 17 -17.00 -8.01 -4.58
N LEU A 18 -18.27 -8.26 -4.27
CA LEU A 18 -18.70 -8.79 -2.96
C LEU A 18 -18.08 -10.16 -2.66
N PHE A 19 -17.89 -11.01 -3.68
CA PHE A 19 -17.19 -12.28 -3.55
C PHE A 19 -15.72 -12.08 -3.20
N VAL A 20 -15.00 -11.22 -3.96
CA VAL A 20 -13.61 -10.80 -3.68
C VAL A 20 -13.50 -10.17 -2.29
N LEU A 21 -14.57 -9.57 -1.77
CA LEU A 21 -14.58 -9.02 -0.42
C LEU A 21 -14.92 -10.03 0.66
N GLY A 22 -15.77 -11.00 0.34
CA GLY A 22 -16.02 -12.18 1.16
C GLY A 22 -14.74 -12.95 1.47
N THR A 23 -13.72 -12.86 0.62
CA THR A 23 -12.42 -13.52 0.85
C THR A 23 -11.65 -12.94 2.04
N PHE A 24 -11.97 -11.72 2.47
CA PHE A 24 -11.41 -11.13 3.69
C PHE A 24 -12.12 -11.61 4.96
N ILE A 25 -13.27 -12.30 4.85
CA ILE A 25 -14.03 -12.86 5.98
C ILE A 25 -13.31 -14.08 6.59
N THR A 26 -12.59 -14.84 5.78
CA THR A 26 -11.87 -16.06 6.21
C THR A 26 -10.46 -15.79 6.74
N VAL A 27 -10.00 -14.54 6.75
CA VAL A 27 -8.73 -14.17 7.38
C VAL A 27 -9.00 -14.05 8.87
N ASP A 28 -8.80 -15.14 9.60
CA ASP A 28 -8.80 -15.09 11.06
C ASP A 28 -7.75 -14.11 11.56
N ASN A 29 -8.16 -13.33 12.56
CA ASN A 29 -7.27 -12.66 13.49
C ASN A 29 -6.45 -13.77 14.16
N GLN A 30 -5.46 -14.32 13.46
CA GLN A 30 -4.40 -15.01 14.14
C GLN A 30 -3.84 -14.00 15.13
N ASP A 31 -3.77 -14.42 16.39
CA ASP A 31 -3.22 -13.64 17.50
C ASP A 31 -2.05 -12.84 16.99
N ILE A 32 -2.20 -11.51 16.96
CA ILE A 32 -1.11 -10.62 16.58
C ILE A 32 0.03 -11.03 17.51
N PRO A 33 1.13 -11.60 16.98
CA PRO A 33 2.13 -12.20 17.84
C PRO A 33 2.62 -11.14 18.80
N LYS A 34 2.59 -11.46 20.11
CA LYS A 34 3.04 -10.57 21.17
C LYS A 34 4.45 -10.10 20.78
N GLN A 35 4.63 -8.80 20.60
CA GLN A 35 5.90 -8.23 20.15
C GLN A 35 7.00 -8.63 21.15
N ASP A 36 8.06 -9.26 20.64
CA ASP A 36 9.23 -9.61 21.44
C ASP A 36 10.23 -8.45 21.41
N ILE A 37 11.24 -8.39 22.27
CA ILE A 37 12.27 -7.34 22.24
C ILE A 37 13.50 -7.85 21.49
N ALA A 38 13.90 -7.17 20.42
CA ALA A 38 15.09 -7.50 19.65
C ALA A 38 16.35 -7.43 20.54
N LYS A 39 17.03 -8.57 20.70
CA LYS A 39 18.19 -8.74 21.57
C LYS A 39 19.31 -7.70 21.36
N TYR A 40 19.57 -7.32 20.11
CA TYR A 40 20.67 -6.42 19.76
C TYR A 40 20.32 -4.93 19.79
N THR A 41 19.04 -4.59 19.83
CA THR A 41 18.60 -3.18 19.70
C THR A 41 17.68 -2.72 20.82
N GLY A 42 17.15 -3.65 21.62
CA GLY A 42 16.21 -3.33 22.70
C GLY A 42 14.83 -2.85 22.21
N TYR A 43 14.54 -2.92 20.91
CA TYR A 43 13.27 -2.47 20.35
C TYR A 43 12.26 -3.62 20.16
N PRO A 44 10.94 -3.33 20.23
CA PRO A 44 9.91 -4.29 19.85
C PRO A 44 10.13 -4.83 18.42
N SER A 45 10.13 -6.15 18.32
CA SER A 45 10.38 -7.01 17.18
C SER A 45 9.11 -7.81 16.87
N TRP A 46 8.84 -7.98 15.58
CA TRP A 46 7.65 -8.66 15.05
C TRP A 46 7.92 -10.10 14.62
N HIS A 47 9.02 -10.70 15.08
CA HIS A 47 9.31 -12.11 14.81
C HIS A 47 9.36 -12.92 16.11
N PRO A 48 8.84 -14.15 16.13
CA PRO A 48 9.14 -15.08 17.22
C PRO A 48 10.66 -15.37 17.25
N PRO A 49 11.22 -15.76 18.41
CA PRO A 49 12.59 -16.23 18.48
C PRO A 49 12.79 -17.39 17.50
N VAL A 50 13.88 -17.34 16.74
CA VAL A 50 14.23 -18.37 15.76
C VAL A 50 15.02 -19.43 16.51
N ASP A 51 14.39 -20.58 16.74
CA ASP A 51 15.05 -21.72 17.36
C ASP A 51 16.30 -22.11 16.54
N GLY A 52 17.46 -22.17 17.21
CA GLY A 52 18.75 -22.50 16.60
C GLY A 52 19.73 -21.33 16.45
N LEU A 53 19.27 -20.08 16.48
CA LEU A 53 20.16 -18.89 16.35
C LEU A 53 20.70 -18.35 17.70
N ASN A 54 20.20 -18.87 18.82
CA ASN A 54 20.60 -18.43 20.17
C ASN A 54 21.61 -19.38 20.86
N GLY A 55 22.11 -20.40 20.18
CA GLY A 55 22.98 -21.42 20.78
C GLY A 55 24.41 -21.39 20.23
N SER A 56 25.28 -20.67 20.93
CA SER A 56 26.70 -20.98 21.16
C SER A 56 27.45 -21.85 20.12
N ARG A 57 28.36 -21.17 19.39
CA ARG A 57 29.69 -21.66 18.97
C ARG A 57 29.70 -22.61 17.75
N GLY A 58 30.00 -22.05 16.58
CA GLY A 58 30.42 -22.80 15.40
C GLY A 58 29.99 -22.10 14.11
N ASN A 59 30.85 -21.22 13.59
CA ASN A 59 30.72 -20.68 12.25
C ASN A 59 30.81 -21.83 11.24
N ASP A 60 29.88 -21.87 10.26
CA ASP A 60 30.08 -22.24 8.85
C ASP A 60 28.72 -22.33 8.12
N GLU A 61 27.92 -21.25 8.15
CA GLU A 61 26.77 -21.12 7.26
C GLU A 61 27.01 -20.04 6.19
N PRO A 62 26.60 -20.29 4.92
CA PRO A 62 27.04 -19.52 3.78
C PRO A 62 26.52 -18.08 3.85
N PHE A 63 27.46 -17.15 3.76
CA PHE A 63 27.34 -15.69 3.74
C PHE A 63 26.21 -15.11 2.84
N VAL A 64 25.69 -15.90 1.90
CA VAL A 64 24.55 -15.54 1.04
C VAL A 64 23.22 -15.58 1.79
N GLY A 65 23.06 -16.47 2.77
CA GLY A 65 21.88 -16.49 3.66
C GLY A 65 21.86 -15.27 4.58
N LEU A 66 23.02 -14.82 5.07
CA LEU A 66 23.13 -13.68 5.97
C LEU A 66 22.86 -12.33 5.27
N LEU A 67 23.16 -12.21 3.97
CA LEU A 67 22.80 -11.01 3.18
C LEU A 67 21.29 -10.91 2.92
N PHE A 68 20.59 -12.05 2.86
CA PHE A 68 19.12 -12.12 2.80
C PHE A 68 18.44 -12.10 4.18
N TYR A 69 19.17 -12.40 5.26
CA TYR A 69 18.62 -12.44 6.63
C TYR A 69 18.89 -11.15 7.42
N ALA A 70 19.98 -10.45 7.14
CA ALA A 70 20.26 -9.13 7.73
C ALA A 70 19.35 -8.00 7.20
N THR A 71 18.54 -8.28 6.17
CA THR A 71 17.44 -7.40 5.71
C THR A 71 16.16 -7.56 6.52
N ILE A 72 16.17 -8.39 7.59
CA ILE A 72 15.02 -8.72 8.43
C ILE A 72 15.13 -8.01 9.79
N VAL A 73 15.16 -6.68 9.83
CA VAL A 73 14.95 -5.95 11.09
C VAL A 73 14.18 -4.65 10.83
N MET A 74 13.06 -4.48 11.56
CA MET A 74 12.00 -3.48 11.37
C MET A 74 11.10 -3.76 10.15
N VAL A 75 9.77 -3.71 10.33
CA VAL A 75 8.87 -3.64 9.17
C VAL A 75 9.00 -2.23 8.61
N SER A 76 10.07 -2.06 7.82
CA SER A 76 10.35 -0.88 7.05
C SER A 76 9.21 -0.65 6.07
N SER A 77 8.86 0.62 5.84
CA SER A 77 8.05 1.06 4.70
C SER A 77 8.64 0.63 3.35
N PHE A 78 9.80 -0.02 3.32
CA PHE A 78 10.47 -0.56 2.14
C PHE A 78 9.57 -1.35 1.18
N GLU A 79 8.83 -2.37 1.64
CA GLU A 79 7.98 -3.16 0.72
C GLU A 79 6.82 -2.32 0.16
N PHE A 80 6.24 -1.44 0.98
CA PHE A 80 5.24 -0.47 0.55
C PHE A 80 5.81 0.50 -0.50
N ASN A 81 6.99 1.07 -0.23
CA ASN A 81 7.71 2.00 -1.11
C ASN A 81 8.12 1.34 -2.42
N LYS A 82 8.53 0.08 -2.37
CA LYS A 82 8.86 -0.73 -3.55
C LYS A 82 7.61 -0.98 -4.39
N ALA A 83 6.50 -1.40 -3.77
CA ALA A 83 5.22 -1.58 -4.47
C ALA A 83 4.74 -0.26 -5.10
N LEU A 84 4.81 0.84 -4.36
CA LEU A 84 4.44 2.18 -4.83
C LEU A 84 5.35 2.67 -5.97
N GLY A 85 6.66 2.40 -5.89
CA GLY A 85 7.61 2.71 -6.95
C GLY A 85 7.37 1.92 -8.23
N VAL A 86 7.13 0.60 -8.12
CA VAL A 86 6.74 -0.25 -9.26
C VAL A 86 5.43 0.22 -9.87
N TYR A 87 4.44 0.56 -9.04
CA TYR A 87 3.17 1.15 -9.47
C TYR A 87 3.37 2.45 -10.27
N CYS A 88 4.20 3.36 -9.79
CA CYS A 88 4.51 4.59 -10.52
C CYS A 88 5.16 4.30 -11.88
N LEU A 89 6.14 3.39 -11.92
CA LEU A 89 6.85 3.03 -13.14
C LEU A 89 5.93 2.37 -14.17
N VAL A 90 5.17 1.36 -13.75
CA VAL A 90 4.22 0.67 -14.62
C VAL A 90 3.20 1.65 -15.16
N THR A 91 2.67 2.54 -14.32
CA THR A 91 1.61 3.43 -14.78
C THR A 91 2.12 4.56 -15.65
N ALA A 92 3.33 5.07 -15.40
CA ALA A 92 3.98 5.99 -16.34
C ALA A 92 4.14 5.32 -17.71
N PHE A 93 4.58 4.05 -17.75
CA PHE A 93 4.71 3.29 -18.98
C PHE A 93 3.37 3.03 -19.67
N THR A 94 2.33 2.68 -18.91
CA THR A 94 0.95 2.54 -19.41
C THR A 94 0.47 3.81 -20.09
N ASN A 95 0.76 4.99 -19.52
CA ASN A 95 0.36 6.28 -20.10
C ASN A 95 1.11 6.61 -21.39
N VAL A 96 2.42 6.32 -21.43
CA VAL A 96 3.21 6.48 -22.68
C VAL A 96 2.64 5.59 -23.78
N ILE A 97 2.32 4.33 -23.46
CA ILE A 97 1.72 3.40 -24.43
C ILE A 97 0.33 3.86 -24.84
N LEU A 98 -0.53 4.28 -23.91
CA LEU A 98 -1.84 4.84 -24.24
C LEU A 98 -1.73 6.02 -25.22
N PHE A 99 -0.78 6.93 -24.98
CA PHE A 99 -0.56 8.10 -25.83
C PHE A 99 0.04 7.75 -27.20
N TRP A 100 0.96 6.80 -27.26
CA TRP A 100 1.65 6.43 -28.51
C TRP A 100 0.85 5.50 -29.39
N ALA A 101 0.07 4.62 -28.77
CA ALA A 101 -0.31 3.41 -29.43
C ALA A 101 -1.79 3.45 -29.89
N ASP A 102 -2.69 4.09 -29.16
CA ASP A 102 -4.16 4.05 -29.44
C ASP A 102 -4.64 2.61 -29.77
N ILE A 103 -3.95 1.59 -29.23
CA ILE A 103 -4.08 0.20 -29.69
C ILE A 103 -5.18 -0.49 -28.91
N GLY A 104 -6.41 -0.34 -29.41
CA GLY A 104 -7.53 -1.28 -29.18
C GLY A 104 -7.52 -1.93 -27.80
N LYS A 105 -7.47 -3.26 -27.74
CA LYS A 105 -7.50 -4.04 -26.48
C LYS A 105 -6.15 -4.19 -25.76
N ILE A 106 -5.03 -3.69 -26.30
CA ILE A 106 -3.72 -3.82 -25.62
C ILE A 106 -3.68 -3.01 -24.33
N TRP A 107 -4.37 -1.86 -24.30
CA TRP A 107 -4.52 -1.05 -23.10
C TRP A 107 -5.10 -1.84 -21.91
N ALA A 108 -5.96 -2.84 -22.16
CA ALA A 108 -6.56 -3.68 -21.13
C ALA A 108 -5.52 -4.42 -20.29
N ALA A 109 -4.44 -4.91 -20.90
CA ALA A 109 -3.39 -5.62 -20.19
C ALA A 109 -2.65 -4.68 -19.22
N PHE A 110 -2.38 -3.45 -19.65
CA PHE A 110 -1.73 -2.44 -18.82
C PHE A 110 -2.65 -1.91 -17.72
N GLY A 111 -3.93 -1.67 -18.02
CA GLY A 111 -4.94 -1.33 -17.03
C GLY A 111 -5.12 -2.42 -15.98
N LEU A 112 -5.05 -3.69 -16.38
CA LEU A 112 -5.07 -4.82 -15.46
C LEU A 112 -3.87 -4.84 -14.53
N ILE A 113 -2.65 -4.66 -15.04
CA ILE A 113 -1.43 -4.63 -14.21
C ILE A 113 -1.50 -3.44 -13.24
N HIS A 114 -1.94 -2.28 -13.72
CA HIS A 114 -2.15 -1.09 -12.90
C HIS A 114 -3.08 -1.37 -11.71
N ASN A 115 -4.30 -1.83 -11.99
CA ASN A 115 -5.28 -2.20 -10.97
C ASN A 115 -4.74 -3.27 -10.01
N ALA A 116 -4.04 -4.27 -10.53
CA ALA A 116 -3.45 -5.33 -9.73
C ALA A 116 -2.39 -4.80 -8.73
N LEU A 117 -1.61 -3.80 -9.13
CA LEU A 117 -0.64 -3.14 -8.24
C LEU A 117 -1.33 -2.35 -7.13
N GLU A 118 -2.47 -1.74 -7.38
CA GLU A 118 -3.27 -1.05 -6.35
C GLU A 118 -3.82 -2.04 -5.32
N ILE A 119 -4.30 -3.21 -5.76
CA ILE A 119 -4.68 -4.30 -4.86
C ILE A 119 -3.49 -4.71 -4.00
N ILE A 120 -2.30 -4.88 -4.60
CA ILE A 120 -1.09 -5.24 -3.86
C ILE A 120 -0.76 -4.17 -2.82
N ILE A 121 -0.85 -2.89 -3.15
CA ILE A 121 -0.61 -1.78 -2.21
C ILE A 121 -1.62 -1.82 -1.05
N LEU A 122 -2.93 -1.92 -1.36
CA LEU A 122 -3.99 -1.99 -0.36
C LEU A 122 -3.81 -3.19 0.59
N VAL A 123 -3.50 -4.35 0.03
CA VAL A 123 -3.28 -5.59 0.78
C VAL A 123 -1.99 -5.53 1.58
N ASN A 124 -0.93 -4.94 1.03
CA ASN A 124 0.32 -4.70 1.77
C ASN A 124 0.06 -3.84 3.01
N MET A 125 -0.67 -2.73 2.86
CA MET A 125 -1.09 -1.89 4.00
C MET A 125 -1.98 -2.65 4.98
N HIS A 126 -2.82 -3.56 4.50
CA HIS A 126 -3.70 -4.36 5.35
C HIS A 126 -2.94 -5.38 6.21
N TYR A 127 -1.93 -6.03 5.65
CA TYR A 127 -1.10 -7.01 6.37
C TYR A 127 0.13 -6.39 7.05
N GLY A 128 0.01 -5.14 7.50
CA GLY A 128 1.08 -4.52 8.28
C GLY A 128 2.37 -4.26 7.49
N GLY A 129 2.30 -4.17 6.16
CA GLY A 129 3.45 -3.97 5.27
C GLY A 129 4.03 -5.24 4.64
N ARG A 130 3.48 -6.43 4.93
CA ARG A 130 4.01 -7.71 4.39
C ARG A 130 2.90 -8.68 4.01
N ILE A 131 2.87 -9.09 2.75
CA ILE A 131 1.94 -10.11 2.27
C ILE A 131 2.53 -11.50 2.53
N LYS A 132 2.00 -12.23 3.50
CA LYS A 132 2.44 -13.60 3.84
C LYS A 132 1.45 -14.71 3.46
N SER A 133 0.24 -14.33 3.06
CA SER A 133 -0.86 -15.27 2.86
C SER A 133 -0.80 -15.89 1.45
N ASN A 134 -0.57 -17.20 1.37
CA ASN A 134 -0.71 -17.95 0.12
C ASN A 134 -2.15 -17.92 -0.42
N THR A 135 -3.12 -17.83 0.47
CA THR A 135 -4.54 -17.68 0.13
C THR A 135 -4.77 -16.40 -0.68
N PHE A 136 -4.09 -15.30 -0.32
CA PHE A 136 -4.16 -14.06 -1.10
C PHE A 136 -3.67 -14.25 -2.53
N ILE A 137 -2.58 -14.99 -2.75
CA ILE A 137 -2.07 -15.25 -4.11
C ILE A 137 -3.13 -15.95 -4.97
N GLY A 138 -3.84 -16.94 -4.42
CA GLY A 138 -4.95 -17.59 -5.11
C GLY A 138 -6.06 -16.63 -5.51
N PHE A 139 -6.50 -15.77 -4.61
CA PHE A 139 -7.52 -14.75 -4.89
C PHE A 139 -7.05 -13.69 -5.87
N PHE A 140 -5.79 -13.28 -5.79
CA PHE A 140 -5.18 -12.34 -6.71
C PHE A 140 -5.13 -12.91 -8.14
N LEU A 141 -4.68 -14.15 -8.31
CA LEU A 141 -4.68 -14.82 -9.61
C LEU A 141 -6.09 -15.01 -10.17
N LEU A 142 -7.06 -15.31 -9.30
CA LEU A 142 -8.47 -15.39 -9.69
C LEU A 142 -9.01 -14.04 -10.16
N TYR A 143 -8.71 -12.96 -9.43
CA TYR A 143 -9.06 -11.60 -9.81
C TYR A 143 -8.48 -11.22 -11.19
N VAL A 144 -7.18 -11.47 -11.39
CA VAL A 144 -6.49 -11.19 -12.66
C VAL A 144 -7.13 -11.98 -13.80
N SER A 145 -7.40 -13.27 -13.59
CA SER A 145 -7.98 -14.16 -14.61
C SER A 145 -9.40 -13.74 -15.01
N ILE A 146 -10.25 -13.40 -14.03
CA ILE A 146 -11.62 -12.99 -14.29
C ILE A 146 -11.64 -11.62 -14.98
N THR A 147 -10.82 -10.68 -14.52
CA THR A 147 -10.75 -9.35 -15.14
C THR A 147 -10.24 -9.45 -16.57
N ALA A 148 -9.17 -10.21 -16.82
CA ALA A 148 -8.68 -10.47 -18.17
C ALA A 148 -9.74 -11.13 -19.05
N GLY A 149 -10.44 -12.15 -18.54
CA GLY A 149 -11.50 -12.85 -19.26
C GLY A 149 -12.65 -11.91 -19.65
N ILE A 150 -13.18 -11.15 -18.70
CA ILE A 150 -14.26 -10.19 -18.96
C ILE A 150 -13.81 -9.17 -19.99
N SER A 151 -12.60 -8.63 -19.90
CA SER A 151 -12.11 -7.63 -20.85
C SER A 151 -11.85 -8.17 -22.26
N LEU A 152 -11.52 -9.45 -22.39
CA LEU A 152 -11.40 -10.11 -23.70
C LEU A 152 -12.77 -10.29 -24.35
N PHE A 153 -13.79 -10.72 -23.59
CA PHE A 153 -15.12 -11.04 -24.14
C PHE A 153 -16.08 -9.86 -24.20
N ALA A 154 -15.94 -8.87 -23.31
CA ALA A 154 -16.75 -7.67 -23.35
C ALA A 154 -16.40 -6.84 -24.59
N THR A 155 -17.45 -6.30 -25.21
CA THR A 155 -17.32 -5.37 -26.33
C THR A 155 -17.17 -3.95 -25.81
N TRP A 156 -16.48 -3.11 -26.56
CA TRP A 156 -16.51 -1.66 -26.34
C TRP A 156 -17.97 -1.14 -26.32
N PRO A 157 -18.34 -0.21 -25.42
CA PRO A 157 -17.52 0.43 -24.38
C PRO A 157 -17.57 -0.28 -23.01
N TYR A 158 -18.17 -1.48 -22.92
CA TYR A 158 -18.41 -2.17 -21.65
C TYR A 158 -17.12 -2.68 -20.99
N ASP A 159 -16.15 -3.12 -21.77
CA ASP A 159 -14.81 -3.48 -21.29
C ASP A 159 -14.12 -2.28 -20.62
N ALA A 160 -14.20 -1.10 -21.24
CA ALA A 160 -13.63 0.12 -20.71
C ALA A 160 -14.36 0.61 -19.46
N LEU A 161 -15.69 0.56 -19.46
CA LEU A 161 -16.50 0.90 -18.29
C LEU A 161 -16.21 -0.05 -17.11
N TRP A 162 -16.09 -1.35 -17.39
CA TRP A 162 -15.72 -2.36 -16.40
C TRP A 162 -14.36 -2.07 -15.77
N PHE A 163 -13.33 -1.85 -16.58
CA PHE A 163 -12.00 -1.49 -16.08
C PHE A 163 -12.00 -0.20 -15.29
N LYS A 164 -12.70 0.83 -15.79
CA LYS A 164 -12.77 2.14 -15.14
C LYS A 164 -13.43 2.02 -13.77
N MET A 165 -14.50 1.24 -13.68
CA MET A 165 -15.24 1.02 -12.45
C MET A 165 -14.40 0.26 -11.42
N GLN A 166 -13.66 -0.76 -11.84
CA GLN A 166 -12.71 -1.44 -10.95
C GLN A 166 -11.61 -0.50 -10.46
N GLY A 167 -10.94 0.23 -11.36
CA GLY A 167 -9.89 1.20 -11.05
C GLY A 167 -10.36 2.21 -10.00
N LEU A 168 -11.51 2.84 -10.23
CA LEU A 168 -12.09 3.81 -9.30
C LEU A 168 -12.34 3.22 -7.90
N CYS A 169 -12.77 1.94 -7.81
CA CYS A 169 -12.95 1.29 -6.50
C CYS A 169 -11.64 1.26 -5.71
N MET A 170 -10.52 0.98 -6.37
CA MET A 170 -9.22 0.91 -5.72
C MET A 170 -8.66 2.32 -5.45
N ASP A 171 -8.86 3.26 -6.36
CA ASP A 171 -8.51 4.68 -6.16
C ASP A 171 -9.15 5.25 -4.90
N TRP A 172 -10.47 5.08 -4.75
CA TRP A 172 -11.20 5.53 -3.57
C TRP A 172 -10.74 4.80 -2.31
N ALA A 173 -10.48 3.49 -2.41
CA ALA A 173 -9.94 2.73 -1.29
C ALA A 173 -8.56 3.25 -0.85
N LEU A 174 -7.67 3.59 -1.80
CA LEU A 174 -6.36 4.16 -1.53
C LEU A 174 -6.47 5.52 -0.84
N VAL A 175 -7.31 6.44 -1.34
CA VAL A 175 -7.55 7.74 -0.68
C VAL A 175 -7.98 7.54 0.76
N ILE A 176 -8.96 6.66 0.98
CA ILE A 176 -9.49 6.39 2.33
C ILE A 176 -8.39 5.79 3.21
N GLN A 177 -7.63 4.82 2.73
CA GLN A 177 -6.58 4.17 3.53
C GLN A 177 -5.40 5.09 3.83
N PHE A 178 -4.95 5.91 2.87
CA PHE A 178 -3.92 6.92 3.12
C PHE A 178 -4.40 7.96 4.13
N THR A 179 -5.66 8.39 4.04
CA THR A 179 -6.26 9.31 5.02
C THR A 179 -6.28 8.72 6.42
N ARG A 180 -6.73 7.48 6.56
CA ARG A 180 -6.72 6.75 7.84
C ARG A 180 -5.30 6.58 8.38
N THR A 181 -4.34 6.25 7.52
CA THR A 181 -2.92 6.10 7.88
C THR A 181 -2.32 7.41 8.39
N TYR A 182 -2.61 8.54 7.72
CA TYR A 182 -2.15 9.86 8.17
C TYR A 182 -2.68 10.21 9.56
N PHE A 183 -4.00 10.10 9.79
CA PHE A 183 -4.58 10.44 11.08
C PHE A 183 -4.12 9.50 12.20
N ASN A 184 -3.97 8.21 11.90
CA ASN A 184 -3.46 7.25 12.86
C ASN A 184 -2.01 7.54 13.24
N THR A 185 -1.16 7.78 12.24
CA THR A 185 0.26 8.16 12.44
C THR A 185 0.37 9.47 13.23
N LYS A 186 -0.42 10.49 12.88
CA LYS A 186 -0.45 11.77 13.59
C LYS A 186 -0.86 11.62 15.05
N LYS A 187 -1.86 10.78 15.33
CA LYS A 187 -2.32 10.51 16.70
C LYS A 187 -1.23 9.84 17.53
N HIS A 188 -0.56 8.82 16.98
CA HIS A 188 0.52 8.11 17.68
C HIS A 188 1.73 9.00 17.95
N ILE A 189 2.19 9.77 16.96
CA ILE A 189 3.31 10.71 17.14
C ILE A 189 3.00 11.74 18.23
N LYS A 190 1.78 12.30 18.23
CA LYS A 190 1.37 13.27 19.26
C LYS A 190 1.44 12.65 20.67
N ASN A 191 0.91 11.44 20.83
CA ASN A 191 0.91 10.75 22.11
C ASN A 191 2.34 10.40 22.58
N GLU A 192 3.21 9.97 21.67
CA GLU A 192 4.62 9.68 21.99
C GLU A 192 5.41 10.95 22.33
N SER A 193 5.11 12.09 21.70
CA SER A 193 5.75 13.38 22.02
C SER A 193 5.33 13.96 23.37
N GLU A 194 4.13 13.61 23.86
CA GLU A 194 3.65 14.01 25.19
C GLU A 194 4.25 13.14 26.30
N VAL A 195 4.69 11.92 25.97
CA VAL A 195 5.47 11.06 26.87
C VAL A 195 6.93 11.51 26.81
N ASN A 196 7.26 12.42 27.72
CA ASN A 196 8.55 13.09 27.90
C ASN A 196 9.77 12.26 27.42
N PRO A 197 10.48 12.66 26.33
CA PRO A 197 11.65 11.94 25.83
C PRO A 197 12.86 11.97 26.78
N LEU A 198 12.77 12.73 27.88
CA LEU A 198 13.77 12.87 28.92
C LEU A 198 13.66 11.84 30.06
N ILE A 199 12.67 10.94 30.01
CA ILE A 199 12.58 9.79 30.93
C ILE A 199 12.88 8.52 30.12
N ARG A 200 14.07 8.48 29.53
CA ARG A 200 14.70 7.22 29.15
C ARG A 200 15.96 7.17 29.99
N ASP A 201 15.83 6.47 31.11
CA ASP A 201 16.73 6.50 32.26
C ASP A 201 18.19 6.43 31.84
N ASP A 202 18.88 7.50 32.20
CA ASP A 202 20.32 7.71 32.17
C ASP A 202 20.97 6.96 33.35
N ASP A 203 20.47 5.76 33.68
CA ASP A 203 20.88 4.99 34.84
C ASP A 203 21.50 3.65 34.41
N ASN A 204 22.84 3.68 34.29
CA ASN A 204 23.78 2.54 34.24
C ASN A 204 24.16 1.99 32.87
N ASP A 205 25.03 2.70 32.14
CA ASP A 205 26.27 2.03 31.69
C ASP A 205 27.35 3.06 31.30
N GLU A 206 28.19 3.39 32.28
CA GLU A 206 29.54 3.89 32.05
C GLU A 206 30.39 2.78 31.38
N ARG A 207 30.31 2.59 30.07
CA ARG A 207 31.44 2.12 29.24
C ARG A 207 31.07 1.95 27.77
N GLY A 208 31.84 2.65 26.94
CA GLY A 208 32.25 2.12 25.64
C GLY A 208 31.66 2.83 24.44
N GLU A 209 32.48 3.70 23.87
CA GLU A 209 32.46 4.13 22.47
C GLU A 209 31.19 4.82 21.97
N ARG A 210 31.24 6.15 22.08
CA ARG A 210 30.67 7.10 21.10
C ARG A 210 30.89 6.57 19.68
N ASN A 211 29.86 5.94 19.13
CA ASN A 211 29.65 5.96 17.70
C ASN A 211 29.11 7.35 17.38
N ASP A 212 30.04 8.24 17.04
CA ASP A 212 29.75 9.50 16.37
C ASP A 212 29.02 9.15 15.07
N VAL A 213 27.68 9.09 15.13
CA VAL A 213 26.85 9.20 13.94
C VAL A 213 27.14 10.60 13.43
N VAL A 214 28.09 10.69 12.50
CA VAL A 214 28.42 11.89 11.75
C VAL A 214 27.14 12.32 11.05
N TYR A 215 26.39 13.20 11.72
CA TYR A 215 25.27 13.91 11.15
C TYR A 215 25.85 14.78 10.04
N ASN A 216 25.75 14.29 8.81
CA ASN A 216 26.15 15.03 7.63
C ASN A 216 25.11 16.14 7.41
N SER A 217 25.20 17.21 8.21
CA SER A 217 24.19 18.26 8.33
C SER A 217 24.20 19.24 7.15
N GLU A 218 25.15 19.12 6.23
CA GLU A 218 25.37 20.18 5.24
C GLU A 218 24.37 20.16 4.07
N ASN A 219 23.62 19.08 3.81
CA ASN A 219 22.68 19.04 2.68
C ASN A 219 21.43 18.15 2.86
N GLY A 220 21.12 17.68 4.08
CA GLY A 220 19.99 16.78 4.31
C GLY A 220 18.64 17.51 4.31
N VAL A 221 17.74 17.20 3.37
CA VAL A 221 16.33 17.64 3.45
C VAL A 221 15.71 17.01 4.70
N ILE A 222 15.27 17.85 5.64
CA ILE A 222 14.59 17.40 6.87
C ILE A 222 13.11 17.21 6.55
N ALA A 223 12.60 15.98 6.73
CA ALA A 223 11.19 15.69 6.58
C ALA A 223 10.45 15.73 7.92
N HIS A 224 9.39 16.52 7.97
CA HIS A 224 8.47 16.55 9.10
C HIS A 224 7.42 15.44 8.97
N HIS A 225 7.64 14.32 9.66
CA HIS A 225 6.59 13.32 9.84
C HIS A 225 5.42 13.90 10.67
N PRO A 226 4.15 13.54 10.38
CA PRO A 226 3.68 12.62 9.34
C PRO A 226 3.28 13.31 8.03
N TYR A 227 3.68 14.57 7.81
CA TYR A 227 3.14 15.41 6.72
C TYR A 227 3.45 14.87 5.33
N GLN A 228 4.52 14.09 5.14
CA GLN A 228 4.77 13.40 3.87
C GLN A 228 3.63 12.47 3.45
N ILE A 229 2.89 11.86 4.39
CA ILE A 229 1.73 11.00 4.07
C ILE A 229 0.60 11.82 3.40
N LEU A 230 0.53 13.13 3.64
CA LEU A 230 -0.41 14.00 2.92
C LEU A 230 -0.16 14.00 1.41
N LEU A 231 1.08 13.80 0.94
CA LEU A 231 1.36 13.66 -0.48
C LEU A 231 0.63 12.45 -1.07
N LEU A 232 0.57 11.33 -0.34
CA LEU A 232 -0.16 10.14 -0.79
C LEU A 232 -1.65 10.44 -0.94
N ILE A 233 -2.25 11.12 0.04
CA ILE A 233 -3.67 11.50 0.03
C ILE A 233 -3.95 12.43 -1.15
N VAL A 234 -3.17 13.50 -1.29
CA VAL A 234 -3.35 14.49 -2.37
C VAL A 234 -3.17 13.82 -3.73
N ALA A 235 -2.11 13.02 -3.91
CA ALA A 235 -1.85 12.30 -5.15
C ALA A 235 -3.00 11.34 -5.51
N SER A 236 -3.50 10.55 -4.55
CA SER A 236 -4.65 9.65 -4.76
C SER A 236 -5.94 10.43 -5.05
N GLY A 237 -6.16 11.58 -4.42
CA GLY A 237 -7.30 12.44 -4.70
C GLY A 237 -7.27 12.98 -6.12
N PHE A 238 -6.12 13.51 -6.57
CA PHE A 238 -5.94 13.95 -7.95
C PHE A 238 -6.12 12.80 -8.96
N HIS A 239 -5.73 11.58 -8.60
CA HIS A 239 -5.90 10.41 -9.46
C HIS A 239 -7.38 10.21 -9.87
N ILE A 240 -8.32 10.43 -8.94
CA ILE A 240 -9.76 10.20 -9.15
C ILE A 240 -10.38 11.21 -10.14
N PHE A 241 -10.02 12.50 -10.04
CA PHE A 241 -10.81 13.57 -10.65
C PHE A 241 -10.47 13.94 -12.10
N ALA A 242 -9.29 13.57 -12.63
CA ALA A 242 -8.93 13.95 -14.00
C ALA A 242 -8.03 12.91 -14.70
N PHE A 243 -8.69 11.90 -15.27
CA PHE A 243 -8.05 10.83 -16.03
C PHE A 243 -7.19 11.40 -17.17
N GLY A 244 -5.90 11.05 -17.19
CA GLY A 244 -4.93 11.51 -18.19
C GLY A 244 -3.98 12.60 -17.66
N PHE A 245 -4.48 13.81 -17.38
CA PHE A 245 -3.61 14.92 -16.97
C PHE A 245 -3.07 14.76 -15.55
N THR A 246 -3.86 14.23 -14.61
CA THR A 246 -3.43 14.14 -13.20
C THR A 246 -2.32 13.13 -12.99
N TYR A 247 -2.12 12.20 -13.92
CA TYR A 247 -0.99 11.29 -13.92
C TYR A 247 0.37 11.99 -13.94
N THR A 248 0.43 13.18 -14.56
CA THR A 248 1.65 14.01 -14.54
C THR A 248 1.96 14.60 -13.16
N ILE A 249 0.98 14.61 -12.24
CA ILE A 249 1.11 15.15 -10.89
C ILE A 249 1.17 14.01 -9.86
N THR A 250 0.24 13.06 -9.97
CA THR A 250 0.06 11.94 -9.03
C THR A 250 1.29 11.05 -8.93
N TYR A 251 1.88 10.61 -10.06
CA TYR A 251 3.04 9.70 -9.99
C TYR A 251 4.31 10.38 -9.53
N PRO A 252 4.64 11.61 -9.98
CA PRO A 252 5.73 12.35 -9.36
C PRO A 252 5.51 12.60 -7.87
N ALA A 253 4.29 12.86 -7.42
CA ALA A 253 3.99 13.01 -6.00
C ALA A 253 4.20 11.71 -5.20
N TYR A 254 3.82 10.55 -5.74
CA TYR A 254 4.13 9.25 -5.13
C TYR A 254 5.61 8.92 -5.14
N ALA A 255 6.31 9.16 -6.25
CA ALA A 255 7.76 8.98 -6.33
C ALA A 255 8.49 9.91 -5.35
N TRP A 256 8.01 11.16 -5.22
CA TRP A 256 8.51 12.11 -4.25
C TRP A 256 8.26 11.64 -2.81
N PHE A 257 7.10 11.07 -2.52
CA PHE A 257 6.87 10.42 -1.23
C PHE A 257 7.90 9.31 -0.96
N VAL A 258 8.15 8.42 -1.92
CA VAL A 258 9.14 7.32 -1.76
C VAL A 258 10.53 7.89 -1.53
N TYR A 259 10.92 8.94 -2.26
CA TYR A 259 12.17 9.64 -2.03
C TYR A 259 12.25 10.23 -0.62
N LEU A 260 11.21 10.97 -0.19
CA LEU A 260 11.15 11.54 1.15
C LEU A 260 11.27 10.44 2.21
N ASP A 261 10.52 9.35 2.07
CA ASP A 261 10.48 8.30 3.07
C ASP A 261 11.82 7.54 3.17
N THR A 262 12.51 7.33 2.05
CA THR A 262 13.77 6.56 2.00
C THR A 262 15.05 7.40 2.21
N GLN A 263 15.10 8.65 1.73
CA GLN A 263 16.35 9.43 1.67
C GLN A 263 16.44 10.55 2.70
N THR A 264 15.32 11.06 3.21
CA THR A 264 15.39 12.21 4.14
C THR A 264 15.77 11.80 5.55
N ILE A 265 16.26 12.76 6.32
CA ILE A 265 16.42 12.58 7.77
C ILE A 265 15.14 13.11 8.41
N THR A 266 14.66 12.45 9.46
CA THR A 266 13.52 12.94 10.25
C THR A 266 14.01 13.53 11.56
N VAL A 267 13.27 14.51 12.09
CA VAL A 267 13.49 15.08 13.43
C VAL A 267 13.12 14.07 14.52
N LEU A 268 12.30 13.07 14.20
CA LEU A 268 11.92 12.01 15.14
C LEU A 268 13.06 11.00 15.33
N PRO A 269 13.16 10.35 16.51
CA PRO A 269 14.15 9.30 16.73
C PRO A 269 13.96 8.11 15.77
N ARG A 270 12.77 7.94 15.19
CA ARG A 270 12.48 6.91 14.20
C ARG A 270 11.42 7.37 13.20
N LYS A 271 11.60 7.05 11.92
CA LYS A 271 10.52 7.11 10.92
C LYS A 271 9.58 5.93 11.14
N VAL A 272 8.36 6.21 11.59
CA VAL A 272 7.31 5.19 11.77
C VAL A 272 6.03 5.66 11.09
N ILE A 273 5.44 4.77 10.30
CA ILE A 273 4.10 4.93 9.73
C ILE A 273 3.19 3.97 10.49
N TYR A 274 2.18 4.50 11.18
CA TYR A 274 1.24 3.68 11.95
C TYR A 274 0.04 3.37 11.07
N LEU A 275 -0.02 2.13 10.58
CA LEU A 275 -1.12 1.64 9.76
C LEU A 275 -2.43 1.62 10.56
N PRO A 276 -3.57 1.96 9.94
CA PRO A 276 -4.84 2.05 10.65
C PRO A 276 -5.33 0.66 11.05
N ASP A 277 -6.17 0.60 12.10
CA ASP A 277 -6.79 -0.64 12.52
C ASP A 277 -7.52 -1.35 11.36
N THR A 278 -7.20 -2.64 11.21
CA THR A 278 -7.65 -3.52 10.14
C THR A 278 -8.78 -4.46 10.57
N THR A 279 -9.46 -4.19 11.69
CA THR A 279 -10.67 -4.92 12.10
C THR A 279 -11.65 -5.12 10.94
N ARG A 280 -12.19 -6.35 10.82
CA ARG A 280 -13.00 -6.80 9.68
C ARG A 280 -14.11 -5.83 9.28
N TRP A 281 -14.85 -5.29 10.25
CA TRP A 281 -15.95 -4.35 9.96
C TRP A 281 -15.46 -3.05 9.31
N LYS A 282 -14.26 -2.55 9.68
CA LYS A 282 -13.68 -1.33 9.07
C LYS A 282 -13.29 -1.60 7.63
N ILE A 283 -12.78 -2.79 7.32
CA ILE A 283 -12.51 -3.19 5.93
C ILE A 283 -13.80 -3.15 5.12
N VAL A 284 -14.85 -3.80 5.62
CA VAL A 284 -16.16 -3.86 4.96
C VAL A 284 -16.71 -2.45 4.71
N VAL A 285 -16.62 -1.56 5.70
CA VAL A 285 -17.04 -0.15 5.55
C VAL A 285 -16.22 0.57 4.49
N VAL A 286 -14.88 0.49 4.55
CA VAL A 286 -14.00 1.13 3.55
C VAL A 286 -14.37 0.65 2.16
N THR A 287 -14.62 -0.65 1.99
CA THR A 287 -14.95 -1.14 0.66
C THR A 287 -16.33 -0.71 0.19
N ILE A 288 -17.38 -0.82 1.01
CA ILE A 288 -18.72 -0.35 0.63
C ILE A 288 -18.68 1.13 0.26
N CYS A 289 -17.97 1.96 1.02
CA CYS A 289 -17.77 3.37 0.69
C CYS A 289 -17.03 3.55 -0.64
N SER A 290 -15.97 2.78 -0.88
CA SER A 290 -15.19 2.88 -2.12
C SER A 290 -16.03 2.50 -3.34
N ILE A 291 -16.87 1.46 -3.22
CA ILE A 291 -17.81 1.04 -4.26
C ILE A 291 -18.84 2.13 -4.54
N ALA A 292 -19.49 2.64 -3.49
CA ALA A 292 -20.53 3.67 -3.62
C ALA A 292 -19.97 4.96 -4.26
N LEU A 293 -18.79 5.39 -3.82
CA LEU A 293 -18.11 6.57 -4.37
C LEU A 293 -17.71 6.35 -5.83
N SER A 294 -17.26 5.15 -6.18
CA SER A 294 -16.89 4.82 -7.56
C SER A 294 -18.08 4.79 -8.50
N PHE A 295 -19.24 4.27 -8.06
CA PHE A 295 -20.49 4.38 -8.81
C PHE A 295 -20.91 5.84 -8.99
N LEU A 296 -20.79 6.65 -7.93
CA LEU A 296 -21.09 8.08 -7.98
C LEU A 296 -20.17 8.80 -8.98
N THR A 297 -18.84 8.60 -8.90
CA THR A 297 -17.86 9.20 -9.82
C THR A 297 -18.13 8.77 -11.26
N THR A 298 -18.38 7.48 -11.50
CA THR A 298 -18.70 6.97 -12.83
C THR A 298 -19.98 7.61 -13.37
N ARG A 299 -21.02 7.72 -12.55
CA ARG A 299 -22.29 8.34 -12.93
C ARG A 299 -22.15 9.83 -13.25
N LEU A 300 -21.33 10.56 -12.51
CA LEU A 300 -21.07 11.98 -12.76
C LEU A 300 -20.17 12.21 -13.99
N GLY A 301 -19.30 11.25 -14.31
CA GLY A 301 -18.39 11.32 -15.46
C GLY A 301 -19.01 10.90 -16.79
N LEU A 302 -20.12 10.16 -16.78
CA LEU A 302 -20.87 9.87 -18.00
C LEU A 302 -21.64 11.13 -18.41
N PRO A 303 -21.45 11.66 -19.64
CA PRO A 303 -22.28 12.74 -20.14
C PRO A 303 -23.73 12.29 -20.07
N SER A 304 -24.63 13.15 -19.61
CA SER A 304 -26.07 12.86 -19.63
C SER A 304 -26.47 12.58 -21.07
N ILE A 305 -26.61 11.29 -21.42
CA ILE A 305 -27.17 10.88 -22.70
C ILE A 305 -28.65 11.22 -22.60
N GLY A 306 -28.99 12.43 -23.03
CA GLY A 306 -30.35 12.87 -23.32
C GLY A 306 -30.73 12.51 -24.75
#